data_AF-A0A059DWY4-F1
#
_entry.id   AF-A0A059DWY4-F1
#
_cell.length_a   1.000
_cell.length_b   1.000
_cell.length_c   1.000
_cell.angle_alpha   90.00
_cell.angle_beta   90.00
_cell.angle_gamma   90.00
#
_symmetry.space_group_name_H-M   'P 1'
#
loop_
_entity.id
_entity.type
_entity.pdbx_description
1 polymer ?
#
loop_
_entity_poly.entity_id
_entity_poly.type
_entity_poly.pdbx_seq_one_letter_code
_entity_poly.pdbx_strand_id
1 'polypeptide(L)'
;MPQPLPRKYAAQVVIDQAAAQRQEQALNAANAISQWSKFDAMMPVLYNSFLPSDPTHAAVTFAAIRNAKTRQDTIRKLGEISLKDQNDRYALDAILKIYESTARGRDKIAHHLWGVHKDIPDAIILVDPRVIRDMSTATKAHATNADFTIEVAEEYLEKMRKAMMVWRTDDFADITARSRRGFILTNTFSIMCSKVGPHAPDLSARKLLYSQPEISEHLASKVATRK
;
A
#
# COMPACT_ATOMS: atom_id res chain seq x y z
N MET A 1 -12.11 -1.13 -4.01
CA MET A 1 -10.97 -1.04 -4.95
C MET A 1 -11.34 -0.01 -6.01
N PRO A 2 -10.54 1.05 -6.15
CA PRO A 2 -10.87 2.18 -7.02
C PRO A 2 -10.97 1.73 -8.47
N GLN A 3 -11.89 2.33 -9.21
CA GLN A 3 -12.17 1.98 -10.60
C GLN A 3 -11.65 3.08 -11.55
N PRO A 4 -11.25 2.74 -12.79
CA PRO A 4 -10.95 3.74 -13.80
C PRO A 4 -12.15 4.66 -14.06
N LEU A 5 -11.91 5.90 -14.50
CA LEU A 5 -12.98 6.85 -14.83
C LEU A 5 -13.90 6.28 -15.94
N PRO A 6 -15.20 6.03 -15.66
CA PRO A 6 -16.12 5.46 -16.65
C PRO A 6 -16.24 6.31 -17.91
N ARG A 7 -16.35 5.66 -19.08
CA ARG A 7 -16.47 6.34 -20.39
C ARG A 7 -17.65 7.29 -20.51
N LYS A 8 -18.71 7.08 -19.73
CA LYS A 8 -19.90 7.95 -19.71
C LYS A 8 -19.62 9.35 -19.16
N TYR A 9 -18.51 9.56 -18.45
CA TYR A 9 -18.11 10.88 -17.96
C TYR A 9 -17.05 11.50 -18.88
N ALA A 10 -17.00 12.82 -18.98
CA ALA A 10 -15.93 13.49 -19.69
C ALA A 10 -14.58 13.27 -18.98
N ALA A 11 -13.47 13.22 -19.71
CA ALA A 11 -12.13 13.16 -19.10
C ALA A 11 -11.66 14.55 -18.59
N GLN A 12 -12.61 15.45 -18.31
CA GLN A 12 -12.36 16.80 -17.83
C GLN A 12 -12.39 16.80 -16.30
N VAL A 13 -11.22 16.69 -15.70
CA VAL A 13 -11.03 16.69 -14.24
C VAL A 13 -10.34 17.99 -13.86
N VAL A 14 -10.88 18.67 -12.84
CA VAL A 14 -10.25 19.87 -12.29
C VAL A 14 -9.25 19.44 -11.23
N ILE A 15 -7.96 19.58 -11.51
CA ILE A 15 -6.86 19.30 -10.58
C ILE A 15 -6.52 20.58 -9.83
N ASP A 16 -7.42 21.02 -8.96
CA ASP A 16 -7.20 22.18 -8.08
C ASP A 16 -8.11 22.09 -6.86
N GLN A 17 -7.60 22.52 -5.70
CA GLN A 17 -8.31 22.59 -4.41
C GLN A 17 -9.20 21.36 -4.09
N ALA A 18 -8.86 20.16 -4.58
CA ALA A 18 -9.74 18.98 -4.46
C ALA A 18 -10.07 18.66 -3.00
N ALA A 19 -9.10 18.83 -2.10
CA ALA A 19 -9.30 18.65 -0.67
C ALA A 19 -10.33 19.63 -0.07
N ALA A 20 -10.34 20.89 -0.52
CA ALA A 20 -11.32 21.88 -0.07
C ALA A 20 -12.71 21.61 -0.65
N GLN A 21 -12.78 21.11 -1.87
CA GLN A 21 -14.03 20.79 -2.57
C GLN A 21 -14.66 19.45 -2.16
N ARG A 22 -13.86 18.53 -1.60
CA ARG A 22 -14.24 17.15 -1.22
C ARG A 22 -13.70 16.84 0.18
N GLN A 23 -14.14 17.62 1.16
CA GLN A 23 -13.61 17.60 2.52
C GLN A 23 -13.71 16.22 3.19
N GLU A 24 -14.83 15.53 3.00
CA GLU A 24 -15.03 14.17 3.55
C GLU A 24 -13.98 13.19 2.99
N GLN A 25 -13.80 13.15 1.67
CA GLN A 25 -12.82 12.28 1.03
C GLN A 25 -11.39 12.66 1.42
N ALA A 26 -11.10 13.96 1.58
CA ALA A 26 -9.81 14.43 2.05
C ALA A 26 -9.49 13.98 3.50
N LEU A 27 -10.48 14.06 4.38
CA LEU A 27 -10.38 13.55 5.75
C LEU A 27 -10.15 12.03 5.76
N ASN A 28 -10.91 11.29 4.94
CA ASN A 28 -10.75 9.85 4.81
C ASN A 28 -9.37 9.46 4.29
N ALA A 29 -8.83 10.19 3.31
CA ALA A 29 -7.47 10.02 2.82
C ALA A 29 -6.41 10.30 3.90
N ALA A 30 -6.57 11.38 4.67
CA ALA A 30 -5.67 11.69 5.78
C ALA A 30 -5.69 10.60 6.87
N ASN A 31 -6.88 10.08 7.20
CA ASN A 31 -7.04 8.95 8.11
C ASN A 31 -6.34 7.68 7.60
N ALA A 32 -6.47 7.37 6.30
CA ALA A 32 -5.79 6.24 5.69
C ALA A 32 -4.25 6.38 5.77
N ILE A 33 -3.71 7.57 5.49
CA ILE A 33 -2.27 7.86 5.65
C ILE A 33 -1.83 7.71 7.11
N SER A 34 -2.60 8.26 8.06
CA SER A 34 -2.29 8.17 9.49
C SER A 34 -2.23 6.73 9.99
N GLN A 35 -3.21 5.90 9.61
CA GLN A 35 -3.20 4.47 9.98
C GLN A 35 -2.07 3.71 9.31
N TRP A 36 -1.76 4.03 8.05
CA TRP A 36 -0.58 3.47 7.37
C TRP A 36 0.70 3.79 8.13
N SER A 37 0.91 5.03 8.59
CA SER A 37 2.09 5.42 9.36
C SER A 37 2.26 4.59 10.64
N LYS A 38 1.16 4.23 11.32
CA LYS A 38 1.21 3.32 12.48
C LYS A 38 1.68 1.93 12.08
N PHE A 39 1.16 1.39 10.96
CA PHE A 39 1.57 0.10 10.46
C PHE A 39 3.05 0.10 10.01
N ASP A 40 3.51 1.15 9.33
CA ASP A 40 4.91 1.30 8.93
C ASP A 40 5.88 1.40 10.12
N ALA A 41 5.46 2.08 11.19
CA ALA A 41 6.23 2.15 12.43
C ALA A 41 6.43 0.79 13.11
N MET A 42 5.66 -0.24 12.76
CA MET A 42 5.84 -1.61 13.26
C MET A 42 6.89 -2.41 12.50
N MET A 43 7.31 -1.97 11.31
CA MET A 43 8.33 -2.69 10.53
C MET A 43 9.70 -2.76 11.23
N PRO A 44 10.22 -1.68 11.83
CA PRO A 44 11.42 -1.74 12.68
C PRO A 44 11.26 -2.67 13.88
N VAL A 45 10.06 -2.73 14.49
CA VAL A 45 9.76 -3.62 15.63
C VAL A 45 9.85 -5.09 15.20
N LEU A 46 9.28 -5.41 14.04
CA LEU A 46 9.35 -6.74 13.45
C LEU A 46 10.79 -7.12 13.09
N TYR A 47 11.56 -6.19 12.51
CA TYR A 47 12.99 -6.38 12.24
C TYR A 47 13.78 -6.69 13.53
N ASN A 48 13.55 -5.91 14.59
CA ASN A 48 14.21 -6.10 15.88
C ASN A 48 13.84 -7.45 16.54
N SER A 49 12.65 -7.98 16.26
CA SER A 49 12.18 -9.26 16.81
C SER A 49 13.01 -10.47 16.34
N PHE A 50 13.85 -10.30 15.31
CA PHE A 50 14.71 -11.37 14.78
C PHE A 50 16.18 -11.24 15.16
N LEU A 51 16.58 -10.14 15.80
CA LEU A 51 17.97 -9.87 16.13
C LEU A 51 18.20 -10.04 17.64
N PRO A 52 19.27 -10.74 18.06
CA PRO A 52 19.64 -10.84 19.47
C PRO A 52 20.35 -9.58 20.00
N SER A 53 20.55 -8.55 19.16
CA SER A 53 21.34 -7.35 19.45
C SER A 53 20.57 -6.28 20.21
N ASP A 54 21.29 -5.24 20.64
CA ASP A 54 20.70 -4.02 21.18
C ASP A 54 19.62 -3.44 20.22
N PRO A 55 18.38 -3.26 20.69
CA PRO A 55 17.27 -2.69 19.92
C PRO A 55 17.60 -1.34 19.26
N THR A 56 18.46 -0.54 19.87
CA THR A 56 18.86 0.77 19.35
C THR A 56 19.66 0.62 18.06
N HIS A 57 20.65 -0.27 18.05
CA HIS A 57 21.46 -0.56 16.86
C HIS A 57 20.60 -1.15 15.74
N ALA A 58 19.70 -2.08 16.07
CA ALA A 58 18.78 -2.67 15.09
C ALA A 58 17.90 -1.60 14.42
N ALA A 59 17.35 -0.67 15.20
CA ALA A 59 16.53 0.42 14.68
C ALA A 59 17.33 1.36 13.75
N VAL A 60 18.56 1.72 14.12
CA VAL A 60 19.45 2.55 13.28
C VAL A 60 19.79 1.85 11.97
N THR A 61 20.16 0.56 12.02
CA THR A 61 20.46 -0.23 10.81
C THR A 61 19.24 -0.32 9.89
N PHE A 62 18.05 -0.56 10.46
CA PHE A 62 16.82 -0.61 9.67
C PHE A 62 16.49 0.74 9.02
N ALA A 63 16.66 1.85 9.76
CA ALA A 63 16.42 3.21 9.26
C ALA A 63 17.37 3.60 8.12
N ALA A 64 18.58 3.04 8.08
CA ALA A 64 19.53 3.24 6.97
C ALA A 64 19.04 2.62 5.65
N ILE A 65 18.12 1.65 5.70
CA ILE A 65 17.54 1.00 4.51
C ILE A 65 16.41 1.87 3.94
N ARG A 66 16.75 2.74 2.99
CA ARG A 66 15.78 3.69 2.40
C ARG A 66 14.70 3.03 1.55
N ASN A 67 15.02 1.95 0.85
CA ASN A 67 14.10 1.30 -0.08
C ASN A 67 13.12 0.38 0.68
N ALA A 68 11.82 0.60 0.51
CA ALA A 68 10.77 -0.17 1.19
C ALA A 68 10.75 -1.66 0.81
N LYS A 69 11.06 -2.01 -0.45
CA LYS A 69 11.19 -3.40 -0.88
C LYS A 69 12.39 -4.05 -0.20
N THR A 70 13.54 -3.38 -0.18
CA THR A 70 14.72 -3.87 0.53
C THR A 70 14.44 -4.09 2.01
N ARG A 71 13.74 -3.17 2.70
CA ARG A 71 13.32 -3.36 4.10
C ARG A 71 12.51 -4.65 4.30
N GLN A 72 11.53 -4.90 3.43
CA GLN A 72 10.71 -6.12 3.49
C GLN A 72 11.50 -7.39 3.18
N ASP A 73 12.35 -7.36 2.15
CA ASP A 73 13.19 -8.49 1.77
C ASP A 73 14.19 -8.84 2.89
N THR A 74 14.75 -7.84 3.57
CA THR A 74 15.60 -8.04 4.76
C THR A 74 14.83 -8.71 5.89
N ILE A 75 13.63 -8.23 6.25
CA ILE A 75 12.80 -8.84 7.30
C ILE A 75 12.46 -10.29 6.94
N ARG A 76 12.09 -10.55 5.68
CA ARG A 76 11.80 -11.89 5.17
C ARG A 76 12.99 -12.83 5.36
N LYS A 77 14.19 -12.39 4.99
CA LYS A 77 15.43 -13.17 5.14
C LYS A 77 15.78 -13.44 6.59
N LEU A 78 15.62 -12.45 7.47
CA LEU A 78 15.78 -12.65 8.92
C LEU A 78 14.78 -13.69 9.45
N GLY A 79 13.52 -13.63 9.02
CA GLY A 79 12.52 -14.64 9.37
C GLY A 79 12.86 -16.05 8.88
N GLU A 80 13.41 -16.19 7.67
CA GLU A 80 13.88 -17.49 7.14
C GLU A 80 14.98 -18.11 8.02
N ILE A 81 15.87 -17.28 8.56
CA ILE A 81 16.97 -17.70 9.44
C ILE A 81 16.47 -18.01 10.85
N SER A 82 15.67 -17.11 11.43
CA SER A 82 15.31 -17.15 12.85
C SER A 82 14.11 -18.05 13.17
N LEU A 83 13.15 -18.20 12.25
CA LEU A 83 11.93 -18.99 12.49
C LEU A 83 12.17 -20.45 12.09
N LYS A 84 12.04 -21.37 13.05
CA LYS A 84 12.16 -22.81 12.80
C LYS A 84 10.91 -23.41 12.17
N ASP A 85 9.74 -22.90 12.56
CA ASP A 85 8.44 -23.39 12.09
C ASP A 85 8.08 -22.79 10.74
N GLN A 86 7.70 -23.65 9.80
CA GLN A 86 7.33 -23.23 8.45
C GLN A 86 6.06 -22.38 8.41
N ASN A 87 5.10 -22.63 9.31
CA ASN A 87 3.86 -21.87 9.39
C ASN A 87 4.11 -20.45 9.92
N ASP A 88 5.08 -20.26 10.83
CA ASP A 88 5.48 -18.91 11.24
C ASP A 88 6.07 -18.11 10.07
N ARG A 89 6.89 -18.75 9.23
CA ARG A 89 7.44 -18.11 8.03
C ARG A 89 6.34 -17.73 7.05
N TYR A 90 5.31 -18.55 6.93
CA TYR A 90 4.14 -18.24 6.10
C TYR A 90 3.28 -17.12 6.69
N ALA A 91 3.10 -17.08 8.01
CA ALA A 91 2.43 -15.96 8.66
C ALA A 91 3.19 -14.64 8.47
N LEU A 92 4.53 -14.67 8.55
CA LEU A 92 5.37 -13.51 8.21
C LEU A 92 5.17 -13.07 6.76
N ASP A 93 5.19 -14.01 5.80
CA ASP A 93 4.95 -13.69 4.39
C ASP A 93 3.57 -13.06 4.17
N ALA A 94 2.53 -13.56 4.84
CA ALA A 94 1.20 -12.97 4.79
C ALA A 94 1.19 -11.51 5.28
N ILE A 95 1.83 -11.24 6.43
CA ILE A 95 1.97 -9.89 6.98
C ILE A 95 2.67 -8.95 5.99
N LEU A 96 3.78 -9.40 5.40
CA LEU A 96 4.53 -8.59 4.43
C LEU A 96 3.72 -8.32 3.15
N LYS A 97 2.91 -9.26 2.68
CA LYS A 97 1.99 -9.05 1.55
C LYS A 97 0.89 -8.04 1.88
N ILE A 98 0.34 -8.09 3.09
CA ILE A 98 -0.65 -7.10 3.56
C ILE A 98 0.00 -5.72 3.58
N TYR A 99 1.22 -5.61 4.13
CA TYR A 99 2.01 -4.38 4.13
C TYR A 99 2.21 -3.83 2.71
N GLU A 100 2.69 -4.64 1.77
CA GLU A 100 2.89 -4.23 0.38
C GLU A 100 1.59 -3.78 -0.32
N SER A 101 0.50 -4.53 -0.14
CA SER A 101 -0.80 -4.18 -0.74
C SER A 101 -1.37 -2.86 -0.19
N THR A 102 -1.10 -2.57 1.08
CA THR A 102 -1.55 -1.35 1.77
C THR A 102 -0.68 -0.17 1.38
N ALA A 103 0.64 -0.36 1.28
CA ALA A 103 1.60 0.62 0.78
C ALA A 103 1.19 1.14 -0.61
N ARG A 104 0.88 0.22 -1.54
CA ARG A 104 0.43 0.59 -2.90
C ARG A 104 -0.84 1.42 -2.91
N GLY A 105 -1.76 1.18 -1.97
CA GLY A 105 -2.96 2.01 -1.80
C GLY A 105 -2.61 3.41 -1.31
N ARG A 106 -1.80 3.50 -0.24
CA ARG A 106 -1.34 4.77 0.33
C ARG A 106 -0.53 5.59 -0.67
N ASP A 107 0.37 4.96 -1.42
CA ASP A 107 1.23 5.63 -2.40
C ASP A 107 0.41 6.33 -3.48
N LYS A 108 -0.72 5.72 -3.89
CA LYS A 108 -1.66 6.38 -4.80
C LYS A 108 -2.23 7.65 -4.17
N ILE A 109 -2.73 7.56 -2.95
CA ILE A 109 -3.27 8.72 -2.21
C ILE A 109 -2.22 9.83 -2.06
N ALA A 110 -1.00 9.48 -1.67
CA ALA A 110 0.04 10.45 -1.31
C ALA A 110 0.75 11.08 -2.51
N HIS A 111 0.83 10.38 -3.65
CA HIS A 111 1.68 10.79 -4.78
C HIS A 111 0.91 11.07 -6.07
N HIS A 112 -0.40 10.78 -6.13
CA HIS A 112 -1.21 11.16 -7.29
C HIS A 112 -1.72 12.58 -7.16
N LEU A 113 -2.03 13.20 -8.29
CA LEU A 113 -2.70 14.50 -8.32
C LEU A 113 -4.16 14.29 -7.98
N TRP A 114 -4.68 15.12 -7.07
CA TRP A 114 -6.07 15.06 -6.65
C TRP A 114 -6.90 16.01 -7.49
N GLY A 115 -7.92 15.48 -8.13
CA GLY A 115 -8.87 16.26 -8.89
C GLY A 115 -10.31 15.93 -8.55
N VAL A 116 -11.22 16.74 -9.08
CA VAL A 116 -12.66 16.59 -8.92
C VAL A 116 -13.34 16.51 -10.28
N HIS A 117 -14.45 15.79 -10.32
CA HIS A 117 -15.34 15.76 -11.48
C HIS A 117 -16.72 16.27 -11.04
N LYS A 118 -17.34 17.14 -11.84
CA LYS A 118 -18.64 17.75 -11.51
C LYS A 118 -19.76 16.71 -11.36
N ASP A 119 -19.74 15.68 -12.21
CA ASP A 119 -20.76 14.62 -12.24
C ASP A 119 -20.45 13.45 -11.30
N ILE A 120 -19.38 13.55 -10.49
CA ILE A 120 -19.01 12.55 -9.48
C ILE A 120 -18.71 13.28 -8.17
N PRO A 121 -19.74 13.84 -7.50
CA PRO A 121 -19.55 14.69 -6.32
C PRO A 121 -19.07 13.92 -5.07
N ASP A 122 -19.23 12.61 -5.06
CA ASP A 122 -18.93 11.71 -3.94
C ASP A 122 -17.58 10.98 -4.09
N ALA A 123 -16.67 11.53 -4.90
CA ALA A 123 -15.33 10.98 -5.12
C ALA A 123 -14.26 12.05 -5.31
N ILE A 124 -13.01 11.63 -5.09
CA ILE A 124 -11.82 12.30 -5.61
C ILE A 124 -11.31 11.47 -6.80
N ILE A 125 -10.87 12.16 -7.84
CA ILE A 125 -10.19 11.53 -8.98
C ILE A 125 -8.69 11.62 -8.74
N LEU A 126 -8.03 10.48 -8.59
CA LEU A 126 -6.57 10.42 -8.52
C LEU A 126 -5.99 10.22 -9.92
N VAL A 127 -5.10 11.12 -10.31
CA VAL A 127 -4.43 11.11 -11.61
C VAL A 127 -2.94 10.82 -11.41
N ASP A 128 -2.44 9.80 -12.10
CA ASP A 128 -1.01 9.46 -12.08
C ASP A 128 -0.18 10.61 -12.67
N PRO A 129 0.73 11.27 -11.92
CA PRO A 129 1.48 12.41 -12.43
C PRO A 129 2.34 12.08 -13.66
N ARG A 130 2.67 10.80 -13.88
CA ARG A 130 3.44 10.37 -15.06
C ARG A 130 2.66 10.62 -16.34
N VAL A 131 1.33 10.47 -16.34
CA VAL A 131 0.53 10.72 -17.55
C VAL A 131 0.59 12.19 -17.96
N ILE A 132 0.57 13.11 -16.99
CA ILE A 132 0.65 14.55 -17.24
C ILE A 132 2.02 14.91 -17.83
N ARG A 133 3.09 14.34 -17.27
CA ARG A 133 4.45 14.52 -17.79
C ARG A 133 4.55 14.00 -19.23
N ASP A 134 4.08 12.78 -19.47
CA ASP A 134 4.20 12.12 -20.77
C ASP A 134 3.39 12.88 -21.84
N MET A 135 2.20 13.37 -21.50
CA MET A 135 1.42 14.27 -22.36
C MET A 135 2.12 15.60 -22.62
N SER A 136 2.67 16.24 -21.59
CA SER A 136 3.40 17.52 -21.76
C SER A 136 4.57 17.36 -22.73
N THR A 137 5.31 16.26 -22.65
CA THR A 137 6.39 15.95 -23.60
C THR A 137 5.85 15.70 -25.00
N ALA A 138 4.78 14.91 -25.13
CA ALA A 138 4.24 14.54 -26.42
C ALA A 138 3.57 15.72 -27.15
N THR A 139 2.81 16.56 -26.44
CA THR A 139 2.24 17.81 -26.97
C THR A 139 3.34 18.75 -27.49
N LYS A 140 4.47 18.86 -26.79
CA LYS A 140 5.62 19.66 -27.28
C LYS A 140 6.23 19.09 -28.56
N ALA A 141 6.32 17.77 -28.67
CA ALA A 141 6.80 17.12 -29.88
C ALA A 141 5.87 17.43 -31.08
N HIS A 142 4.56 17.29 -30.89
CA HIS A 142 3.60 17.58 -31.97
C HIS A 142 3.52 19.06 -32.34
N ALA A 143 3.60 19.96 -31.35
CA ALA A 143 3.66 21.39 -31.61
C ALA A 143 4.89 21.79 -32.44
N THR A 144 6.02 21.12 -32.22
CA THR A 144 7.26 21.35 -32.99
C THR A 144 7.13 20.86 -34.43
N ASN A 145 6.39 19.78 -34.66
CA ASN A 145 6.22 19.16 -35.98
C ASN A 145 4.98 19.65 -36.75
N ALA A 146 4.18 20.53 -36.15
CA ALA A 146 2.90 21.04 -36.71
C ALA A 146 1.90 19.92 -37.11
N ASP A 147 1.91 18.79 -36.41
CA ASP A 147 1.13 17.58 -36.73
C ASP A 147 0.09 17.22 -35.65
N PHE A 148 -0.35 18.19 -34.84
CA PHE A 148 -1.38 17.95 -33.83
C PHE A 148 -2.77 17.83 -34.48
N THR A 149 -3.29 16.60 -34.56
CA THR A 149 -4.61 16.30 -35.13
C THR A 149 -5.66 15.98 -34.06
N ILE A 150 -6.92 15.83 -34.48
CA ILE A 150 -8.02 15.41 -33.60
C ILE A 150 -7.78 14.00 -33.07
N GLU A 151 -7.28 13.09 -33.91
CA GLU A 151 -7.02 11.69 -33.54
C GLU A 151 -5.96 11.60 -32.43
N VAL A 152 -4.91 12.45 -32.51
CA VAL A 152 -3.88 12.57 -31.47
C VAL A 152 -4.49 13.07 -30.16
N ALA A 153 -5.37 14.07 -30.23
CA ALA A 153 -6.08 14.58 -29.06
C ALA A 153 -6.98 13.51 -28.40
N GLU A 154 -7.71 12.73 -29.20
CA GLU A 154 -8.55 11.62 -28.72
C GLU A 154 -7.73 10.52 -28.04
N GLU A 155 -6.57 10.16 -28.62
CA GLU A 155 -5.65 9.20 -28.02
C GLU A 155 -5.18 9.68 -26.62
N TYR A 156 -4.85 10.97 -26.48
CA TYR A 156 -4.46 11.53 -25.20
C TYR A 156 -5.59 11.53 -24.18
N LEU A 157 -6.82 11.87 -24.59
CA LEU A 157 -7.98 11.83 -23.70
C LEU A 157 -8.24 10.40 -23.19
N GLU A 158 -8.07 9.38 -24.03
CA GLU A 158 -8.21 7.98 -23.61
C GLU A 158 -7.06 7.53 -22.69
N LYS A 159 -5.82 7.96 -22.96
CA LYS A 159 -4.68 7.73 -22.05
C LYS A 159 -4.93 8.36 -20.67
N MET A 160 -5.40 9.61 -20.65
CA MET A 160 -5.79 10.31 -19.42
C MET A 160 -6.87 9.56 -18.66
N ARG A 161 -7.95 9.17 -19.34
CA ARG A 161 -9.05 8.44 -18.74
C ARG A 161 -8.59 7.15 -18.07
N LYS A 162 -7.69 6.39 -18.71
CA LYS A 162 -7.12 5.15 -18.16
C LYS A 162 -6.22 5.39 -16.95
N ALA A 163 -5.61 6.58 -16.85
CA ALA A 163 -4.77 6.98 -15.72
C ALA A 163 -5.57 7.65 -14.58
N MET A 164 -6.85 7.96 -14.80
CA MET A 164 -7.75 8.53 -13.80
C MET A 164 -8.46 7.43 -13.03
N MET A 165 -8.27 7.41 -11.71
CA MET A 165 -8.93 6.47 -10.81
C MET A 165 -9.96 7.22 -9.96
N VAL A 166 -11.19 6.71 -9.90
CA VAL A 166 -12.26 7.21 -9.04
C VAL A 166 -12.09 6.60 -7.65
N TRP A 167 -11.88 7.44 -6.64
CA TRP A 167 -11.70 7.04 -5.24
C TRP A 167 -12.88 7.50 -4.40
N ARG A 168 -13.57 6.53 -3.81
CA ARG A 168 -14.74 6.74 -2.95
C ARG A 168 -14.39 6.50 -1.49
N THR A 169 -15.32 6.84 -0.59
CA THR A 169 -15.19 6.63 0.86
C THR A 169 -14.75 5.20 1.20
N ASP A 170 -15.34 4.19 0.56
CA ASP A 170 -15.01 2.78 0.80
C ASP A 170 -13.57 2.42 0.40
N ASP A 171 -12.98 3.06 -0.60
CA ASP A 171 -11.60 2.80 -1.01
C ASP A 171 -10.60 3.30 0.04
N PHE A 172 -10.88 4.44 0.67
CA PHE A 172 -10.09 4.94 1.79
C PHE A 172 -10.31 4.12 3.07
N ALA A 173 -11.56 3.72 3.33
CA ALA A 173 -11.92 2.88 4.46
C ALA A 173 -11.23 1.51 4.38
N ASP A 174 -11.13 0.93 3.18
CA ASP A 174 -10.41 -0.33 2.95
C ASP A 174 -8.91 -0.20 3.30
N ILE A 175 -8.22 0.86 2.86
CA ILE A 175 -6.81 1.07 3.23
C ILE A 175 -6.65 1.29 4.74
N THR A 176 -7.57 2.04 5.34
CA THR A 176 -7.61 2.27 6.79
C THR A 176 -7.75 0.95 7.55
N ALA A 177 -8.69 0.11 7.14
CA ALA A 177 -8.94 -1.20 7.74
C ALA A 177 -7.75 -2.14 7.57
N ARG A 178 -7.18 -2.23 6.35
CA ARG A 178 -5.99 -3.04 6.06
C ARG A 178 -4.77 -2.57 6.87
N SER A 179 -4.56 -1.26 7.00
CA SER A 179 -3.48 -0.70 7.82
C SER A 179 -3.64 -1.07 9.30
N ARG A 180 -4.85 -0.88 9.85
CA ARG A 180 -5.14 -1.24 11.24
C ARG A 180 -4.95 -2.74 11.49
N ARG A 181 -5.41 -3.58 10.57
CA ARG A 181 -5.26 -5.03 10.67
C ARG A 181 -3.80 -5.45 10.59
N GLY A 182 -3.07 -4.90 9.62
CA GLY A 182 -1.62 -5.10 9.49
C GLY A 182 -0.86 -4.73 10.76
N PHE A 183 -1.18 -3.59 11.38
CA PHE A 183 -0.63 -3.19 12.67
C PHE A 183 -0.86 -4.24 13.76
N ILE A 184 -2.10 -4.71 13.92
CA ILE A 184 -2.47 -5.72 14.93
C ILE A 184 -1.73 -7.04 14.68
N LEU A 185 -1.70 -7.49 13.43
CA LEU A 185 -1.02 -8.73 13.04
C LEU A 185 0.48 -8.65 13.30
N THR A 186 1.14 -7.57 12.90
CA THR A 186 2.58 -7.38 13.14
C THR A 186 2.89 -7.29 14.62
N ASN A 187 2.08 -6.59 15.41
CA ASN A 187 2.28 -6.52 16.85
C ASN A 187 2.12 -7.90 17.51
N THR A 188 1.09 -8.65 17.13
CA THR A 188 0.85 -10.02 17.63
C THR A 188 2.00 -10.95 17.24
N PHE A 189 2.48 -10.84 16.01
CA PHE A 189 3.65 -11.58 15.54
C PHE A 189 4.92 -11.22 16.33
N SER A 190 5.14 -9.93 16.58
CA SER A 190 6.28 -9.48 17.39
C SER A 190 6.21 -10.02 18.82
N ILE A 191 5.03 -10.02 19.45
CA ILE A 191 4.81 -10.63 20.77
C ILE A 191 5.09 -12.14 20.74
N MET A 192 4.64 -12.83 19.70
CA MET A 192 4.92 -14.25 19.49
C MET A 192 6.44 -14.51 19.45
N CYS A 193 7.21 -13.60 18.86
CA CYS A 193 8.67 -13.68 18.77
C CYS A 193 9.41 -13.19 20.02
N SER A 194 8.88 -12.24 20.78
CA SER A 194 9.61 -11.54 21.85
C SER A 194 9.65 -12.27 23.19
N LYS A 195 8.78 -13.26 23.41
CA LYS A 195 8.53 -13.80 24.76
C LYS A 195 9.36 -14.98 25.22
N VAL A 196 10.37 -15.44 24.49
CA VAL A 196 11.20 -16.55 25.00
C VAL A 196 12.64 -16.33 24.58
N GLY A 197 13.55 -16.61 25.52
CA GLY A 197 14.90 -17.03 25.16
C GLY A 197 14.88 -18.22 24.19
N PRO A 198 16.01 -18.83 23.89
CA PRO A 198 16.30 -19.39 22.57
C PRO A 198 15.30 -20.36 21.87
N HIS A 199 14.25 -20.95 22.48
CA HIS A 199 13.57 -22.14 21.92
C HIS A 199 12.03 -22.29 21.96
N ALA A 200 11.17 -21.29 22.21
CA ALA A 200 9.72 -21.48 21.97
C ALA A 200 8.95 -20.19 21.61
N PRO A 201 7.95 -20.22 20.72
CA PRO A 201 7.03 -19.08 20.51
C PRO A 201 5.98 -18.99 21.64
N ASP A 202 5.44 -17.81 21.90
CA ASP A 202 4.24 -17.68 22.74
C ASP A 202 3.06 -18.36 22.03
N LEU A 203 2.65 -19.53 22.55
CA LEU A 203 1.61 -20.37 21.96
C LEU A 203 0.25 -19.65 21.92
N SER A 204 -0.03 -18.74 22.85
CA SER A 204 -1.28 -17.97 22.87
C SER A 204 -1.28 -16.93 21.77
N ALA A 205 -0.18 -16.19 21.62
CA ALA A 205 -0.01 -15.23 20.52
C ALA A 205 -0.03 -15.92 19.16
N ARG A 206 0.63 -17.07 19.04
CA ARG A 206 0.61 -17.89 17.82
C ARG A 206 -0.80 -18.38 17.47
N LYS A 207 -1.54 -18.91 18.46
CA LYS A 207 -2.93 -19.36 18.26
C LYS A 207 -3.82 -18.19 17.81
N LEU A 208 -3.68 -17.03 18.44
CA LEU A 208 -4.42 -15.82 18.06
C LEU A 208 -4.06 -15.34 16.66
N LEU A 209 -2.79 -15.39 16.28
CA LEU A 209 -2.32 -15.01 14.96
C LEU A 209 -2.87 -15.96 13.88
N TYR A 210 -2.83 -17.27 14.12
CA TYR A 210 -3.28 -18.27 13.17
C TYR A 210 -4.81 -18.33 13.04
N SER A 211 -5.56 -17.82 14.03
CA SER A 211 -7.02 -17.68 13.93
C SER A 211 -7.45 -16.48 13.10
N GLN A 212 -6.54 -15.62 12.66
CA GLN A 212 -6.86 -14.49 11.80
C GLN A 212 -7.12 -14.99 10.36
N PRO A 213 -8.24 -14.60 9.72
CA PRO A 213 -8.64 -15.11 8.41
C PRO A 213 -7.52 -15.03 7.37
N GLU A 214 -6.86 -13.87 7.23
CA GLU A 214 -5.80 -13.64 6.22
C GLU A 214 -4.58 -14.54 6.42
N ILE A 215 -4.26 -14.84 7.67
CA ILE A 215 -3.16 -15.74 8.00
C ILE A 215 -3.58 -17.17 7.69
N SER A 216 -4.76 -17.59 8.14
CA SER A 216 -5.28 -18.94 7.94
C SER A 216 -5.48 -19.29 6.46
N GLU A 217 -6.02 -18.36 5.66
CA GLU A 217 -6.24 -18.53 4.22
C GLU A 217 -4.92 -18.65 3.47
N HIS A 218 -3.95 -17.78 3.79
CA HIS A 218 -2.63 -17.85 3.17
C HIS A 218 -1.87 -19.11 3.59
N LEU A 219 -2.00 -19.58 4.84
CA LEU A 219 -1.46 -20.87 5.27
C LEU A 219 -2.07 -22.02 4.46
N ALA A 220 -3.40 -22.05 4.34
CA ALA A 220 -4.11 -23.07 3.56
C ALA A 220 -3.67 -23.07 2.08
N SER A 221 -3.50 -21.89 1.48
CA SER A 221 -3.07 -21.78 0.09
C SER A 221 -1.65 -22.31 -0.12
N LYS A 222 -0.75 -22.17 0.86
CA LYS A 222 0.62 -22.72 0.80
C LYS A 222 0.66 -24.23 0.98
N VAL A 223 -0.22 -24.80 1.79
CA VAL A 223 -0.35 -26.26 1.95
C VAL A 223 -0.85 -26.90 0.66
N ALA A 224 -1.82 -26.28 -0.01
CA ALA A 224 -2.37 -26.80 -1.27
C ALA A 224 -1.31 -26.89 -2.39
N THR A 225 -0.41 -25.92 -2.49
CA THR A 225 0.65 -25.87 -3.53
C THR A 225 1.81 -26.87 -3.32
N ARG A 226 1.80 -27.66 -2.25
CA ARG A 226 2.84 -28.66 -1.95
C ARG A 226 2.44 -30.10 -2.29
N LYS A 227 1.17 -30.31 -2.67
CA LYS A 227 0.67 -31.59 -3.17
C LYS A 227 0.80 -31.63 -4.68
#